data_AF-A0A921BBS3-F1
#
_entry.id   AF-A0A921BBS3-F1
#
_cell.length_a   1.000
_cell.length_b   1.000
_cell.length_c   1.000
_cell.angle_alpha   90.00
_cell.angle_beta   90.00
_cell.angle_gamma   90.00
#
_symmetry.space_group_name_H-M   'P 1'
#
loop_
_entity.id
_entity.type
_entity.pdbx_description
1 polymer ?
#
loop_
_entity_poly.entity_id
_entity_poly.type
_entity_poly.pdbx_seq_one_letter_code
_entity_poly.pdbx_strand_id
1 'polypeptide(L)'
;MNMSSDSTETPKGNLKGFKTYAKHDILSGFLVFLIALPLCLGISLASGYPAVAGIFTAIIGGLFATFISNSELTIKGPAAGLIVIALGCVQDFGFTGGEDPAKDFQAYRLALGVGVVAGVYQIILGLFRAGIFIKLVPQAAIHGLLASIGIIIISKQFPVLMGLNPQGSPLELLASIPEFIINMNTKIAFIGILSIIIVLCYGYIKNPKLKLIPAPMLMLLIIVPMETFWGIGREGAFTLNNGVFELGKSFLVNVPVNLLNAVTFPDFSGITTETGIKYTLLFAIIGTLEGILRQRLLMGSTPGVEKQIWIETC
;
A
#
# COMPACT_ATOMS: atom_id res chain seq x y z
N MET A 1 -5.05 -8.93 -43.59
CA MET A 1 -5.96 -7.82 -43.19
C MET A 1 -5.09 -6.76 -42.54
N ASN A 2 -4.82 -5.68 -43.26
CA ASN A 2 -3.88 -4.63 -42.86
C ASN A 2 -4.38 -3.90 -41.61
N MET A 3 -3.66 -4.05 -40.49
CA MET A 3 -3.74 -3.12 -39.38
C MET A 3 -2.91 -1.89 -39.77
N SER A 4 -3.58 -0.90 -40.38
CA SER A 4 -3.04 0.44 -40.50
C SER A 4 -2.77 1.00 -39.11
N SER A 5 -1.49 1.20 -38.82
CA SER A 5 -0.97 1.93 -37.69
C SER A 5 -1.33 3.40 -37.82
N ASP A 6 -2.48 3.79 -37.26
CA ASP A 6 -2.82 5.18 -37.02
C ASP A 6 -3.33 5.28 -35.57
N SER A 7 -2.41 5.26 -34.62
CA SER A 7 -2.72 5.25 -33.18
C SER A 7 -1.89 6.29 -32.44
N THR A 8 -1.85 7.51 -32.97
CA THR A 8 -1.30 8.70 -32.30
C THR A 8 -2.39 9.63 -31.76
N GLU A 9 -3.66 9.21 -31.76
CA GLU A 9 -4.69 9.94 -31.03
C GLU A 9 -4.61 9.59 -29.54
N THR A 10 -4.41 10.61 -28.71
CA THR A 10 -4.53 10.48 -27.26
C THR A 10 -5.97 10.06 -26.92
N PRO A 11 -6.16 8.98 -26.13
CA PRO A 11 -7.49 8.44 -25.85
C PRO A 11 -8.30 9.43 -25.00
N LYS A 12 -9.16 10.22 -25.65
CA LYS A 12 -9.99 11.22 -24.95
C LYS A 12 -11.04 10.56 -24.07
N GLY A 13 -11.18 11.04 -22.83
CA GLY A 13 -12.22 10.66 -21.86
C GLY A 13 -13.67 11.04 -22.23
N ASN A 14 -14.12 10.73 -23.45
CA ASN A 14 -15.48 10.94 -23.92
C ASN A 14 -16.23 9.59 -24.02
N LEU A 15 -17.58 9.62 -23.97
CA LEU A 15 -18.44 8.42 -24.15
C LEU A 15 -18.10 7.61 -25.42
N LYS A 16 -17.67 8.30 -26.49
CA LYS A 16 -17.24 7.69 -27.74
C LYS A 16 -15.88 6.98 -27.61
N GLY A 17 -14.96 7.54 -26.82
CA GLY A 17 -13.68 6.92 -26.46
C GLY A 17 -13.90 5.66 -25.63
N PHE A 18 -14.75 5.72 -24.60
CA PHE A 18 -15.10 4.57 -23.77
C PHE A 18 -15.66 3.39 -24.61
N LYS A 19 -16.59 3.65 -25.53
CA LYS A 19 -17.14 2.59 -26.40
C LYS A 19 -16.09 2.00 -27.35
N THR A 20 -15.12 2.80 -27.78
CA THR A 20 -14.06 2.38 -28.70
C THR A 20 -13.02 1.51 -27.99
N TYR A 21 -12.64 1.87 -26.77
CA TYR A 21 -11.56 1.21 -26.02
C TYR A 21 -12.04 0.26 -24.90
N ALA A 22 -13.35 0.09 -24.70
CA ALA A 22 -13.94 -0.73 -23.62
C ALA A 22 -13.29 -2.11 -23.44
N LYS A 23 -12.98 -2.83 -24.53
CA LYS A 23 -12.33 -4.15 -24.42
C LYS A 23 -10.93 -4.07 -23.82
N HIS A 24 -10.16 -3.06 -24.22
CA HIS A 24 -8.82 -2.81 -23.71
C HIS A 24 -8.87 -2.29 -22.28
N ASP A 25 -9.81 -1.41 -21.96
CA ASP A 25 -9.98 -0.82 -20.62
C ASP A 25 -10.46 -1.85 -19.59
N ILE A 26 -11.36 -2.77 -19.98
CA ILE A 26 -11.79 -3.86 -19.09
C ILE A 26 -10.64 -4.83 -18.82
N LEU A 27 -9.87 -5.21 -19.85
CA LEU A 27 -8.75 -6.14 -19.69
C LEU A 27 -7.63 -5.50 -18.85
N SER A 28 -7.27 -4.24 -19.14
CA SER A 28 -6.25 -3.51 -18.39
C SER A 28 -6.70 -3.25 -16.94
N GLY A 29 -7.96 -2.85 -16.72
CA GLY A 29 -8.54 -2.69 -15.39
C GLY A 29 -8.52 -3.98 -14.57
N PHE A 30 -8.84 -5.12 -15.19
CA PHE A 30 -8.76 -6.43 -14.52
C PHE A 30 -7.32 -6.79 -14.13
N LEU A 31 -6.35 -6.58 -15.02
CA LEU A 31 -4.94 -6.83 -14.72
C LEU A 31 -4.41 -5.90 -13.61
N VAL A 32 -4.78 -4.61 -13.64
CA VAL A 32 -4.42 -3.64 -12.60
C VAL A 32 -5.04 -4.03 -11.25
N PHE A 33 -6.30 -4.49 -11.24
CA PHE A 33 -6.95 -5.01 -10.05
C PHE A 33 -6.18 -6.20 -9.43
N LEU A 34 -5.75 -7.16 -10.26
CA LEU A 34 -4.95 -8.30 -9.80
C LEU A 34 -3.60 -7.88 -9.20
N ILE A 35 -2.99 -6.80 -9.68
CA ILE A 35 -1.76 -6.22 -9.11
C ILE A 35 -2.07 -5.48 -7.80
N ALA A 36 -3.16 -4.71 -7.79
CA ALA A 36 -3.50 -3.81 -6.70
C ALA A 36 -3.94 -4.56 -5.44
N LEU A 37 -4.66 -5.67 -5.56
CA LEU A 37 -5.15 -6.46 -4.42
C LEU A 37 -4.04 -6.83 -3.41
N PRO A 38 -2.98 -7.58 -3.79
CA PRO A 38 -1.93 -7.96 -2.85
C PRO A 38 -1.16 -6.74 -2.32
N LEU A 39 -0.97 -5.72 -3.16
CA LEU A 39 -0.30 -4.49 -2.77
C LEU A 39 -1.08 -3.73 -1.69
N CYS A 40 -2.40 -3.61 -1.83
CA CYS A 40 -3.26 -2.92 -0.86
C CYS A 40 -3.27 -3.63 0.50
N LEU A 41 -3.32 -4.97 0.48
CA LEU A 41 -3.25 -5.78 1.70
C LEU A 41 -1.92 -5.58 2.44
N GLY A 42 -0.80 -5.67 1.70
CA GLY A 42 0.53 -5.48 2.27
C GLY A 42 0.76 -4.08 2.84
N ILE A 43 0.35 -3.03 2.11
CA ILE A 43 0.48 -1.64 2.56
C ILE A 43 -0.36 -1.38 3.82
N SER A 44 -1.59 -1.92 3.88
CA SER A 44 -2.46 -1.76 5.04
C SER A 44 -1.88 -2.41 6.29
N LEU A 45 -1.39 -3.65 6.17
CA LEU A 45 -0.74 -4.37 7.28
C LEU A 45 0.55 -3.68 7.74
N ALA A 46 1.36 -3.20 6.79
CA ALA A 46 2.57 -2.43 7.12
C ALA A 46 2.26 -1.12 7.86
N SER A 47 1.07 -0.55 7.65
CA SER A 47 0.59 0.65 8.34
C SER A 47 0.03 0.37 9.73
N GLY A 48 -0.04 -0.88 10.17
CA GLY A 48 -0.69 -1.28 11.43
C GLY A 48 -2.21 -1.29 11.35
N TYR A 49 -2.78 -1.25 10.14
CA TYR A 49 -4.22 -1.19 9.91
C TYR A 49 -4.75 -2.59 9.55
N PRO A 50 -6.03 -2.89 9.83
CA PRO A 50 -6.65 -4.13 9.35
C PRO A 50 -6.53 -4.24 7.83
N ALA A 51 -6.19 -5.41 7.29
CA ALA A 51 -5.91 -5.57 5.86
C ALA A 51 -7.08 -5.13 4.95
N VAL A 52 -8.31 -5.30 5.43
CA VAL A 52 -9.54 -4.90 4.73
C VAL A 52 -9.60 -3.38 4.51
N ALA A 53 -9.00 -2.58 5.40
CA ALA A 53 -8.99 -1.12 5.27
C ALA A 53 -8.28 -0.68 3.97
N GLY A 54 -7.21 -1.38 3.59
CA GLY A 54 -6.52 -1.15 2.32
C GLY A 54 -7.41 -1.42 1.11
N ILE A 55 -8.19 -2.50 1.14
CA ILE A 55 -9.14 -2.84 0.06
C ILE A 55 -10.23 -1.76 -0.04
N PHE A 56 -10.85 -1.38 1.08
CA PHE A 56 -11.89 -0.35 1.08
C PHE A 56 -11.37 1.00 0.58
N THR A 57 -10.14 1.36 0.97
CA THR A 57 -9.49 2.58 0.49
C THR A 57 -9.30 2.57 -1.03
N ALA A 58 -8.92 1.44 -1.62
CA ALA A 58 -8.79 1.30 -3.07
C ALA A 58 -10.15 1.35 -3.79
N ILE A 59 -11.18 0.70 -3.25
CA ILE A 59 -12.53 0.69 -3.84
C ILE A 59 -13.14 2.10 -3.79
N ILE A 60 -13.21 2.71 -2.61
CA ILE A 60 -13.82 4.02 -2.40
C ILE A 60 -12.99 5.09 -3.11
N GLY A 61 -11.67 5.07 -2.93
CA GLY A 61 -10.76 6.00 -3.58
C GLY A 61 -10.81 5.90 -5.10
N GLY A 62 -10.88 4.69 -5.66
CA GLY A 62 -11.03 4.48 -7.09
C GLY A 62 -12.37 5.02 -7.61
N LEU A 63 -13.49 4.65 -6.97
CA LEU A 63 -14.82 5.04 -7.43
C LEU A 63 -15.03 6.56 -7.35
N PHE A 64 -14.74 7.17 -6.20
CA PHE A 64 -14.98 8.61 -6.00
C PHE A 64 -14.00 9.47 -6.78
N ALA A 65 -12.72 9.10 -6.81
CA ALA A 65 -11.75 9.91 -7.54
C ALA A 65 -11.98 9.88 -9.05
N THR A 66 -12.50 8.80 -9.64
CA THR A 66 -12.81 8.79 -11.08
C THR A 66 -13.86 9.84 -11.47
N PHE A 67 -14.77 10.23 -10.58
CA PHE A 67 -15.75 11.28 -10.87
C PHE A 67 -15.21 12.71 -10.67
N ILE A 68 -14.20 12.87 -9.81
CA ILE A 68 -13.64 14.18 -9.42
C ILE A 68 -12.38 14.50 -10.25
N SER A 69 -11.60 13.48 -10.59
CA SER A 69 -10.33 13.56 -11.33
C SER A 69 -10.60 13.65 -12.83
N ASN A 70 -9.94 14.59 -13.49
CA ASN A 70 -9.99 14.81 -14.94
C ASN A 70 -8.83 14.10 -15.69
N SER A 71 -8.25 13.06 -15.08
CA SER A 71 -7.09 12.33 -15.60
C SER A 71 -7.52 10.98 -16.14
N GLU A 72 -7.13 10.73 -17.38
CA GLU A 72 -7.46 9.53 -18.15
C GLU A 72 -6.77 8.25 -17.61
N LEU A 73 -5.70 8.39 -16.79
CA LEU A 73 -4.88 7.27 -16.30
C LEU A 73 -4.58 7.38 -14.80
N THR A 74 -5.61 7.51 -13.97
CA THR A 74 -5.44 7.60 -12.51
C THR A 74 -5.85 6.32 -11.78
N ILE A 75 -4.92 5.78 -10.98
CA ILE A 75 -5.15 4.67 -10.04
C ILE A 75 -4.98 5.22 -8.62
N LYS A 76 -6.04 5.09 -7.81
CA LYS A 76 -6.04 5.46 -6.39
C LYS A 76 -6.03 4.22 -5.51
N GLY A 77 -5.37 4.32 -4.37
CA GLY A 77 -5.27 3.26 -3.37
C GLY A 77 -4.37 3.70 -2.21
N PRO A 78 -4.16 2.83 -1.21
CA PRO A 78 -3.24 3.08 -0.10
C PRO A 78 -1.86 3.47 -0.62
N ALA A 79 -1.35 4.61 -0.16
CA ALA A 79 -0.08 5.15 -0.64
C ALA A 79 1.07 4.64 0.24
N ALA A 80 2.10 4.07 -0.40
CA ALA A 80 3.23 3.46 0.31
C ALA A 80 4.04 4.47 1.14
N GLY A 81 4.14 5.74 0.71
CA GLY A 81 4.85 6.75 1.50
C GLY A 81 4.08 7.26 2.71
N LEU A 82 2.79 6.95 2.83
CA LEU A 82 2.01 7.25 4.04
C LEU A 82 2.11 6.14 5.10
N ILE A 83 2.70 4.97 4.80
CA ILE A 83 2.82 3.84 5.75
C ILE A 83 3.43 4.27 7.07
N VAL A 84 4.54 5.01 7.02
CA VAL A 84 5.31 5.41 8.20
C VAL A 84 4.50 6.35 9.08
N ILE A 85 3.76 7.27 8.46
CA ILE A 85 2.94 8.25 9.16
C ILE A 85 1.73 7.56 9.77
N ALA A 86 1.07 6.68 9.02
CA ALA A 86 -0.09 5.93 9.49
C ALA A 86 0.27 5.01 10.66
N LEU A 87 1.38 4.31 10.54
CA LEU A 87 1.89 3.46 11.61
C LEU A 87 2.33 4.26 12.84
N GLY A 88 3.07 5.35 12.64
CA GLY A 88 3.42 6.25 13.74
C GLY A 88 2.20 6.85 14.43
N CYS A 89 1.16 7.18 13.66
CA CYS A 89 -0.10 7.72 14.17
C CYS A 89 -0.78 6.71 15.12
N VAL A 90 -0.95 5.46 14.68
CA VAL A 90 -1.58 4.45 15.54
C VAL A 90 -0.70 4.10 16.74
N GLN A 91 0.62 4.06 16.58
CA GLN A 91 1.56 3.82 17.69
C GLN A 91 1.49 4.92 18.75
N ASP A 92 1.51 6.19 18.35
CA ASP A 92 1.39 7.33 19.27
C ASP A 92 -0.02 7.40 19.92
N PHE A 93 -1.05 6.78 19.32
CA PHE A 93 -2.37 6.59 19.92
C PHE A 93 -2.51 5.32 20.78
N GLY A 94 -1.43 4.56 20.98
CA GLY A 94 -1.41 3.41 21.88
C GLY A 94 -1.58 2.04 21.21
N PHE A 95 -1.29 1.94 19.91
CA PHE A 95 -1.24 0.66 19.20
C PHE A 95 -0.10 -0.22 19.76
N THR A 96 -0.49 -1.45 20.13
CA THR A 96 0.35 -2.45 20.80
C THR A 96 0.88 -3.52 19.85
N GLY A 97 0.42 -3.55 18.58
CA GLY A 97 0.89 -4.54 17.62
C GLY A 97 0.33 -5.94 17.86
N GLY A 98 -0.86 -6.04 18.45
CA GLY A 98 -1.59 -7.28 18.67
C GLY A 98 -1.62 -7.80 20.11
N GLU A 99 -0.97 -7.12 21.06
CA GLU A 99 -1.03 -7.51 22.48
C GLU A 99 -2.41 -7.21 23.10
N ASP A 100 -3.01 -6.07 22.73
CA ASP A 100 -4.35 -5.65 23.15
C ASP A 100 -5.21 -5.26 21.94
N PRO A 101 -6.05 -6.19 21.44
CA PRO A 101 -6.90 -5.93 20.29
C PRO A 101 -7.89 -4.78 20.48
N ALA A 102 -8.30 -4.49 21.72
CA ALA A 102 -9.24 -3.41 22.00
C ALA A 102 -8.58 -2.03 21.86
N LYS A 103 -7.34 -1.90 22.37
CA LYS A 103 -6.54 -0.68 22.19
C LYS A 103 -6.14 -0.47 20.74
N ASP A 104 -5.75 -1.52 20.04
CA ASP A 104 -5.38 -1.45 18.63
C ASP A 104 -6.57 -0.97 17.78
N PHE A 105 -7.77 -1.47 18.06
CA PHE A 105 -8.99 -1.02 17.40
C PHE A 105 -9.33 0.43 17.72
N GLN A 106 -9.12 0.87 18.97
CA GLN A 106 -9.32 2.28 19.34
C GLN A 106 -8.32 3.21 18.64
N ALA A 107 -7.03 2.86 18.65
CA ALA A 107 -5.98 3.63 17.98
C ALA A 107 -6.26 3.75 16.47
N TYR A 108 -6.70 2.65 15.84
CA TYR A 108 -7.14 2.66 14.45
C TYR A 108 -8.31 3.63 14.22
N ARG A 109 -9.35 3.63 15.07
CA ARG A 109 -10.50 4.56 14.95
C ARG A 109 -10.10 6.02 15.08
N LEU A 110 -9.19 6.35 16.00
CA LEU A 110 -8.65 7.69 16.17
C LEU A 110 -7.84 8.12 14.94
N ALA A 111 -7.01 7.23 14.41
CA ALA A 111 -6.23 7.48 13.21
C ALA A 111 -7.11 7.69 11.97
N LEU A 112 -8.24 6.98 11.85
CA LEU A 112 -9.26 7.26 10.82
C LEU A 112 -9.84 8.68 10.96
N GLY A 113 -10.14 9.12 12.18
CA GLY A 113 -10.62 10.48 12.45
C GLY A 113 -9.62 11.54 12.02
N VAL A 114 -8.34 11.35 12.37
CA VAL A 114 -7.22 12.18 11.92
C VAL A 114 -7.11 12.22 10.40
N GLY A 115 -7.26 11.06 9.73
CA GLY A 115 -7.22 10.93 8.28
C GLY A 115 -8.34 11.69 7.57
N VAL A 116 -9.57 11.63 8.09
CA VAL A 116 -10.71 12.40 7.55
C VAL A 116 -10.44 13.91 7.64
N VAL A 117 -9.95 14.40 8.79
CA VAL A 117 -9.63 15.81 8.96
C VAL A 117 -8.46 16.24 8.07
N ALA A 118 -7.44 15.40 7.94
CA ALA A 118 -6.34 15.65 7.01
C ALA A 118 -6.84 15.77 5.56
N GLY A 119 -7.80 14.95 5.15
CA GLY A 119 -8.45 15.05 3.84
C GLY A 119 -9.21 16.38 3.66
N VAL A 120 -9.93 16.84 4.69
CA VAL A 120 -10.56 18.17 4.67
C VAL A 120 -9.51 19.28 4.50
N TYR A 121 -8.40 19.21 5.24
CA TYR A 121 -7.29 20.16 5.06
C TYR A 121 -6.69 20.10 3.65
N GLN A 122 -6.56 18.91 3.05
CA GLN A 122 -6.08 18.77 1.67
C GLN A 122 -7.01 19.42 0.66
N ILE A 123 -8.33 19.25 0.82
CA ILE A 123 -9.33 19.94 -0.01
C ILE A 123 -9.18 21.46 0.13
N ILE A 124 -9.04 21.97 1.36
CA ILE A 124 -8.85 23.41 1.61
C ILE A 124 -7.55 23.91 0.95
N LEU A 125 -6.43 23.22 1.16
CA LEU A 125 -5.14 23.56 0.55
C LEU A 125 -5.22 23.54 -0.99
N GLY A 126 -5.96 22.57 -1.53
CA GLY A 126 -6.25 22.43 -2.94
C GLY A 126 -7.04 23.61 -3.52
N LEU A 127 -8.09 24.06 -2.81
CA LEU A 127 -8.88 25.25 -3.17
C LEU A 127 -8.02 26.52 -3.19
N PHE A 128 -7.11 26.67 -2.22
CA PHE A 128 -6.14 27.78 -2.19
C PHE A 128 -4.98 27.61 -3.19
N ARG A 129 -4.94 26.53 -3.97
CA ARG A 129 -3.84 26.20 -4.89
C ARG A 129 -2.47 26.19 -4.19
N ALA A 130 -2.43 25.79 -2.92
CA ALA A 130 -1.19 25.67 -2.16
C ALA A 130 -0.23 24.61 -2.75
N GLY A 131 -0.70 23.78 -3.68
CA GLY A 131 0.15 22.89 -4.49
C GLY A 131 1.29 23.59 -5.26
N ILE A 132 1.26 24.92 -5.45
CA ILE A 132 2.41 25.68 -6.03
C ILE A 132 3.68 25.40 -5.23
N PHE A 133 3.58 25.35 -3.90
CA PHE A 133 4.76 25.29 -3.02
C PHE A 133 5.56 24.00 -3.18
N ILE A 134 4.98 22.93 -3.75
CA ILE A 134 5.68 21.68 -4.03
C ILE A 134 6.68 21.82 -5.19
N LYS A 135 6.56 22.85 -6.03
CA LYS A 135 7.62 23.20 -7.01
C LYS A 135 8.92 23.67 -6.34
N LEU A 136 8.86 24.09 -5.07
CA LEU A 136 10.03 24.56 -4.32
C LEU A 136 10.82 23.42 -3.66
N VAL A 137 10.27 22.19 -3.63
CA VAL A 137 10.94 21.04 -3.01
C VAL A 137 12.08 20.55 -3.92
N PRO A 138 13.34 20.55 -3.44
CA PRO A 138 14.46 20.07 -4.23
C PRO A 138 14.31 18.59 -4.60
N GLN A 139 14.76 18.19 -5.79
CA GLN A 139 14.76 16.78 -6.21
C GLN A 139 15.51 15.89 -5.22
N ALA A 140 16.61 16.38 -4.64
CA ALA A 140 17.36 15.66 -3.61
C ALA A 140 16.50 15.29 -2.37
N ALA A 141 15.59 16.17 -1.96
CA ALA A 141 14.70 15.90 -0.82
C ALA A 141 13.68 14.80 -1.15
N ILE A 142 13.16 14.76 -2.38
CA ILE A 142 12.25 13.71 -2.84
C ILE A 142 12.95 12.35 -2.86
N HIS A 143 14.18 12.29 -3.38
CA HIS A 143 14.97 11.05 -3.38
C HIS A 143 15.30 10.59 -1.96
N GLY A 144 15.62 11.52 -1.04
CA GLY A 144 15.81 11.22 0.37
C GLY A 144 14.56 10.66 1.04
N LEU A 145 13.37 11.22 0.74
CA LEU A 145 12.09 10.72 1.22
C LEU A 145 11.84 9.28 0.73
N LEU A 146 12.01 9.02 -0.57
CA LEU A 146 11.82 7.68 -1.15
C LEU A 146 12.82 6.66 -0.60
N ALA A 147 14.09 7.05 -0.42
CA ALA A 147 15.10 6.19 0.19
C ALA A 147 14.75 5.85 1.66
N SER A 148 14.29 6.84 2.43
CA SER A 148 13.83 6.63 3.81
C SER A 148 12.65 5.67 3.89
N ILE A 149 11.63 5.86 3.04
CA ILE A 149 10.48 4.95 2.95
C ILE A 149 10.94 3.53 2.63
N GLY A 150 11.84 3.36 1.66
CA GLY A 150 12.41 2.06 1.30
C GLY A 150 13.12 1.38 2.47
N ILE A 151 13.97 2.10 3.20
CA ILE A 151 14.65 1.58 4.39
C ILE A 151 13.65 1.15 5.46
N ILE A 152 12.61 1.95 5.72
CA ILE A 152 11.60 1.63 6.74
C ILE A 152 10.81 0.38 6.36
N ILE A 153 10.40 0.26 5.10
CA ILE A 153 9.71 -0.94 4.61
C ILE A 153 10.62 -2.17 4.77
N ILE A 154 11.88 -2.11 4.34
CA ILE A 154 12.83 -3.21 4.51
C ILE A 154 12.98 -3.58 5.98
N SER A 155 13.15 -2.58 6.85
CA SER A 155 13.34 -2.77 8.29
C SER A 155 12.15 -3.49 8.93
N LYS A 156 10.91 -3.21 8.49
CA LYS A 156 9.70 -3.84 9.03
C LYS A 156 9.35 -5.18 8.38
N GLN A 157 9.66 -5.36 7.10
CA GLN A 157 9.36 -6.61 6.41
C GLN A 157 10.41 -7.68 6.64
N PHE A 158 11.65 -7.33 7.01
CA PHE A 158 12.70 -8.30 7.29
C PHE A 158 12.38 -9.25 8.47
N PRO A 159 11.91 -8.78 9.64
CA PRO A 159 11.51 -9.69 10.73
C PRO A 159 10.33 -10.58 10.33
N VAL A 160 9.35 -10.03 9.61
CA VAL A 160 8.18 -10.78 9.11
C VAL A 160 8.60 -11.87 8.14
N LEU A 161 9.58 -11.59 7.26
CA LEU A 161 10.18 -12.56 6.36
C LEU A 161 10.80 -13.74 7.12
N MET A 162 11.41 -13.47 8.27
CA MET A 162 12.01 -14.49 9.15
C MET A 162 10.99 -15.20 10.06
N GLY A 163 9.70 -14.84 9.98
CA GLY A 163 8.64 -15.41 10.82
C GLY A 163 8.62 -14.87 12.24
N LEU A 164 9.08 -13.63 12.43
CA LEU A 164 9.15 -12.94 13.72
C LEU A 164 8.30 -11.65 13.67
N ASN A 165 7.85 -11.19 14.84
CA ASN A 165 7.06 -9.98 14.96
C ASN A 165 7.96 -8.73 14.96
N PRO A 166 7.72 -7.72 14.09
CA PRO A 166 8.51 -6.50 14.06
C PRO A 166 8.09 -5.56 15.20
N GLN A 167 8.75 -5.65 16.35
CA GLN A 167 8.54 -4.73 17.47
C GLN A 167 9.63 -3.64 17.52
N GLY A 168 9.23 -2.39 17.69
CA GLY A 168 10.15 -1.25 17.82
C GLY A 168 10.20 -0.30 16.61
N SER A 169 11.08 0.68 16.71
CA SER A 169 11.35 1.67 15.67
C SER A 169 12.16 1.07 14.52
N PRO A 170 12.10 1.64 13.29
CA PRO A 170 12.83 1.10 12.14
C PRO A 170 14.34 0.95 12.37
N LEU A 171 14.95 1.86 13.13
CA LEU A 171 16.39 1.81 13.40
C LEU A 171 16.76 0.70 14.39
N GLU A 172 15.93 0.47 15.42
CA GLU A 172 16.09 -0.65 16.36
C GLU A 172 15.95 -1.98 15.62
N LEU A 173 14.94 -2.12 14.75
CA LEU A 173 14.76 -3.32 13.93
C LEU A 173 15.98 -3.61 13.04
N LEU A 174 16.61 -2.56 12.50
CA LEU A 174 17.81 -2.71 11.68
C LEU A 174 19.02 -3.17 12.51
N ALA A 175 19.14 -2.69 13.75
CA ALA A 175 20.20 -3.12 14.68
C ALA A 175 20.01 -4.58 15.14
N SER A 176 18.76 -5.03 15.27
CA SER A 176 18.40 -6.40 15.68
C SER A 176 18.41 -7.43 14.55
N ILE A 177 18.85 -7.08 13.34
CA ILE A 177 18.96 -8.03 12.20
C ILE A 177 19.70 -9.34 12.56
N PRO A 178 20.86 -9.31 13.24
CA PRO A 178 21.57 -10.55 13.59
C PRO A 178 20.75 -11.46 14.49
N GLU A 179 19.99 -10.90 15.43
CA GLU A 179 19.13 -11.64 16.35
C GLU A 179 17.95 -12.29 15.62
N PHE A 180 17.37 -11.61 14.64
CA PHE A 180 16.30 -12.17 13.81
C PHE A 180 16.78 -13.34 12.95
N ILE A 181 18.03 -13.32 12.49
CA ILE A 181 18.63 -14.44 11.74
C ILE A 181 18.83 -15.65 12.64
N ILE A 182 19.23 -15.45 13.89
CA ILE A 182 19.47 -16.54 14.85
C ILE A 182 18.16 -17.19 15.28
N ASN A 183 17.12 -16.38 15.54
CA ASN A 183 15.82 -16.85 16.02
C ASN A 183 14.79 -17.10 14.90
N MET A 184 15.22 -17.16 13.63
CA MET A 184 14.31 -17.27 12.50
C MET A 184 13.49 -18.57 12.55
N ASN A 185 12.21 -18.48 12.18
CA ASN A 185 11.42 -19.66 11.87
C ASN A 185 11.83 -20.16 10.48
N THR A 186 12.57 -21.27 10.42
CA THR A 186 13.15 -21.79 9.17
C THR A 186 12.11 -22.02 8.07
N LYS A 187 10.87 -22.41 8.41
CA LYS A 187 9.81 -22.67 7.42
C LYS A 187 9.27 -21.37 6.81
N ILE A 188 9.00 -20.37 7.65
CA ILE A 188 8.50 -19.07 7.20
C ILE A 188 9.60 -18.32 6.44
N ALA A 189 10.84 -18.35 6.94
CA ALA A 189 12.02 -17.82 6.27
C ALA A 189 12.22 -18.44 4.89
N PHE A 190 12.06 -19.76 4.75
CA PHE A 190 12.14 -20.43 3.46
C PHE A 190 11.07 -19.95 2.47
N ILE A 191 9.81 -19.84 2.91
CA ILE A 191 8.72 -19.30 2.08
C ILE A 191 9.02 -17.86 1.67
N GLY A 192 9.46 -17.04 2.61
CA GLY A 192 9.83 -15.65 2.38
C GLY A 192 10.94 -15.52 1.33
N ILE A 193 12.05 -16.25 1.50
CA ILE A 193 13.17 -16.24 0.55
C ILE A 193 12.73 -16.77 -0.82
N LEU A 194 11.95 -17.85 -0.87
CA LEU A 194 11.43 -18.39 -2.12
C LEU A 194 10.52 -17.38 -2.83
N SER A 195 9.70 -16.64 -2.09
CA SER A 195 8.84 -15.59 -2.65
C SER A 195 9.66 -14.47 -3.31
N ILE A 196 10.77 -14.05 -2.68
CA ILE A 196 11.70 -13.07 -3.24
C ILE A 196 12.34 -13.63 -4.51
N ILE A 197 12.82 -14.88 -4.49
CA ILE A 197 13.41 -15.55 -5.66
C ILE A 197 12.42 -15.58 -6.83
N ILE A 198 11.16 -15.95 -6.59
CA ILE A 198 10.13 -16.00 -7.65
C ILE A 198 9.95 -14.61 -8.28
N VAL A 199 9.84 -13.56 -7.47
CA VAL A 199 9.65 -12.19 -7.97
C VAL A 199 10.87 -11.69 -8.74
N LEU A 200 12.09 -11.98 -8.27
CA LEU A 200 13.33 -11.62 -8.99
C LEU A 200 13.47 -12.40 -10.30
N CYS A 201 13.20 -13.70 -10.27
CA CYS A 201 13.25 -14.57 -11.45
C CYS A 201 12.18 -14.23 -12.49
N TYR A 202 11.05 -13.67 -12.07
CA TYR A 202 9.99 -13.22 -12.99
C TYR A 202 10.50 -12.21 -14.03
N GLY A 203 11.45 -11.34 -13.65
CA GLY A 203 12.08 -10.38 -14.58
C GLY A 203 12.83 -11.03 -15.75
N TYR A 204 13.27 -12.29 -15.59
CA TYR A 204 14.00 -13.04 -16.63
C TYR A 204 13.08 -13.84 -17.55
N ILE A 205 11.78 -13.93 -17.26
CA ILE A 205 10.82 -14.68 -18.07
C ILE A 205 10.54 -13.91 -19.38
N LYS A 206 10.91 -14.51 -20.52
CA LYS A 206 10.67 -13.92 -21.86
C LYS A 206 9.33 -14.32 -22.48
N ASN A 207 8.65 -15.32 -21.92
CA ASN A 207 7.42 -15.87 -22.49
C ASN A 207 6.24 -14.88 -22.38
N PRO A 208 5.61 -14.49 -23.51
CA PRO A 208 4.57 -13.45 -23.51
C PRO A 208 3.29 -13.87 -22.78
N LYS A 209 2.98 -15.16 -22.75
CA LYS A 209 1.82 -15.70 -22.02
C LYS A 209 1.97 -15.61 -20.49
N LEU A 210 3.20 -15.79 -20.00
CA LEU A 210 3.52 -15.70 -18.57
C LEU A 210 3.56 -14.25 -18.09
N LYS A 211 3.97 -13.32 -18.97
CA LYS A 211 3.95 -11.87 -18.67
C LYS A 211 2.55 -11.28 -18.50
N LEU A 212 1.51 -12.01 -18.90
CA LEU A 212 0.12 -11.60 -18.68
C LEU A 212 -0.26 -11.68 -17.19
N ILE A 213 0.35 -12.59 -16.43
CA ILE A 213 0.07 -12.76 -15.00
C ILE A 213 1.08 -11.91 -14.22
N PRO A 214 0.65 -10.93 -13.42
CA PRO A 214 1.59 -10.12 -12.65
C PRO A 214 2.47 -10.92 -11.69
N ALA A 215 3.69 -10.44 -11.44
CA ALA A 215 4.65 -11.10 -10.55
C ALA A 215 4.10 -11.43 -9.16
N PRO A 216 3.36 -10.52 -8.46
CA PRO A 216 2.78 -10.83 -7.15
C PRO A 216 1.75 -11.96 -7.20
N MET A 217 0.97 -12.04 -8.28
CA MET A 217 -0.02 -13.11 -8.46
C MET A 217 0.62 -14.46 -8.75
N LEU A 218 1.68 -14.48 -9.56
CA LEU A 218 2.44 -15.70 -9.80
C LEU A 218 3.06 -16.24 -8.50
N MET A 219 3.62 -15.33 -7.69
CA MET A 219 4.15 -15.68 -6.37
C MET A 219 3.07 -16.32 -5.49
N LEU A 220 1.90 -15.68 -5.36
CA LEU A 220 0.78 -16.24 -4.59
C LEU A 220 0.30 -17.58 -5.12
N LEU A 221 0.21 -17.76 -6.44
CA LEU A 221 -0.24 -18.99 -7.07
C LEU A 221 0.68 -20.19 -6.78
N ILE A 222 1.98 -19.94 -6.54
CA ILE A 222 2.95 -20.99 -6.23
C ILE A 222 3.04 -21.21 -4.71
N ILE A 223 3.13 -20.12 -3.94
CA ILE A 223 3.35 -20.17 -2.50
C ILE A 223 2.14 -20.71 -1.75
N VAL A 224 0.91 -20.31 -2.12
CA VAL A 224 -0.31 -20.74 -1.38
C VAL A 224 -0.52 -22.26 -1.47
N PRO A 225 -0.48 -22.92 -2.65
CA PRO A 225 -0.57 -24.38 -2.71
C PRO A 225 0.56 -25.07 -1.96
N MET A 226 1.78 -24.55 -2.05
CA MET A 226 2.94 -25.09 -1.35
C MET A 226 2.79 -25.02 0.17
N GLU A 227 2.26 -23.91 0.69
CA GLU A 227 1.92 -23.71 2.09
C GLU A 227 0.85 -24.73 2.54
N THR A 228 -0.24 -24.87 1.78
CA THR A 228 -1.29 -25.85 2.10
C THR A 228 -0.79 -27.30 2.09
N PHE A 229 0.17 -27.62 1.22
CA PHE A 229 0.81 -28.94 1.16
C PHE A 229 1.71 -29.20 2.38
N TRP A 230 2.43 -28.18 2.87
CA TRP A 230 3.26 -28.28 4.07
C TRP A 230 2.49 -28.14 5.39
N GLY A 231 1.22 -27.76 5.35
CA GLY A 231 0.34 -27.70 6.53
C GLY A 231 0.72 -26.59 7.52
N ILE A 232 1.31 -25.50 7.04
CA ILE A 232 1.85 -24.38 7.84
C ILE A 232 0.72 -23.51 8.43
N GLY A 233 -0.48 -23.53 7.84
CA GLY A 233 -1.69 -22.82 8.26
C GLY A 233 -2.69 -23.64 9.06
N ARG A 234 -2.35 -24.90 9.43
CA ARG A 234 -3.12 -25.67 10.42
C ARG A 234 -2.59 -25.31 11.81
N GLU A 235 -3.49 -25.02 12.77
CA GLU A 235 -3.11 -24.75 14.16
C GLU A 235 -2.15 -25.84 14.67
N GLY A 236 -0.92 -25.45 14.99
CA GLY A 236 0.12 -26.37 15.45
C GLY A 236 1.41 -25.63 15.83
N ALA A 237 1.99 -26.01 16.98
CA ALA A 237 3.34 -25.65 17.35
C ALA A 237 4.32 -26.68 16.81
N PHE A 238 5.46 -26.24 16.27
CA PHE A 238 6.53 -27.13 15.88
C PHE A 238 7.70 -27.01 16.85
N THR A 239 8.19 -28.15 17.33
CA THR A 239 9.43 -28.23 18.10
C THR A 239 10.57 -28.64 17.18
N LEU A 240 11.45 -27.69 16.86
CA LEU A 240 12.79 -28.01 16.35
C LEU A 240 13.80 -27.56 17.41
N ASN A 241 14.66 -28.48 17.85
CA ASN A 241 15.80 -28.19 18.72
C ASN A 241 15.42 -27.48 20.05
N ASN A 242 14.48 -28.06 20.81
CA ASN A 242 13.99 -27.56 22.11
C ASN A 242 13.34 -26.15 22.11
N GLY A 243 13.10 -25.53 20.96
CA GLY A 243 12.25 -24.33 20.83
C GLY A 243 10.85 -24.70 20.36
N VAL A 244 9.82 -24.31 21.11
CA VAL A 244 8.41 -24.39 20.67
C VAL A 244 8.14 -23.13 19.84
N PHE A 245 8.00 -23.28 18.53
CA PHE A 245 7.69 -22.16 17.64
C PHE A 245 6.21 -22.27 17.23
N GLU A 246 5.41 -21.32 17.71
CA GLU A 246 3.98 -21.24 17.38
C GLU A 246 3.79 -20.70 15.96
N LEU A 247 3.21 -21.52 15.09
CA LEU A 247 2.67 -21.04 13.81
C LEU A 247 1.27 -20.47 14.09
N GLY A 248 1.23 -19.16 14.32
CA GLY A 248 -0.01 -18.44 14.63
C GLY A 248 -0.72 -17.88 13.39
N LYS A 249 -2.05 -17.67 13.52
CA LYS A 249 -2.90 -16.94 12.56
C LYS A 249 -2.43 -15.50 12.29
N SER A 250 -1.48 -14.99 13.07
CA SER A 250 -0.91 -13.64 12.95
C SER A 250 -0.18 -13.38 11.63
N PHE A 251 0.29 -14.43 10.94
CA PHE A 251 0.94 -14.30 9.62
C PHE A 251 -0.03 -14.48 8.44
N LEU A 252 -1.26 -14.93 8.70
CA LEU A 252 -2.32 -15.05 7.69
C LEU A 252 -3.18 -13.79 7.70
N VAL A 253 -3.48 -13.27 6.51
CA VAL A 253 -4.34 -12.10 6.36
C VAL A 253 -5.76 -12.46 6.76
N ASN A 254 -6.16 -12.08 7.97
CA ASN A 254 -7.49 -12.36 8.50
C ASN A 254 -8.53 -11.41 7.87
N VAL A 255 -9.34 -11.93 6.94
CA VAL A 255 -10.43 -11.17 6.32
C VAL A 255 -11.75 -11.63 6.95
N PRO A 256 -12.53 -10.73 7.58
CA PRO A 256 -13.84 -11.06 8.12
C PRO A 256 -14.77 -11.53 6.99
N VAL A 257 -15.52 -12.60 7.27
CA VAL A 257 -16.43 -13.27 6.32
C VAL A 257 -17.48 -12.30 5.75
N ASN A 258 -17.84 -11.26 6.50
CA ASN A 258 -18.70 -10.17 6.07
C ASN A 258 -17.91 -8.87 5.95
N LEU A 259 -17.61 -8.44 4.71
CA LEU A 259 -16.90 -7.19 4.44
C LEU A 259 -17.60 -5.96 5.03
N LEU A 260 -18.94 -5.95 5.03
CA LEU A 260 -19.74 -4.83 5.55
C LEU A 260 -19.62 -4.65 7.07
N ASN A 261 -19.38 -5.72 7.82
CA ASN A 261 -19.17 -5.65 9.27
C ASN A 261 -17.75 -5.18 9.63
N ALA A 262 -16.85 -5.10 8.66
CA ALA A 262 -15.50 -4.56 8.82
C ALA A 262 -15.46 -3.03 8.68
N VAL A 263 -16.57 -2.41 8.24
CA VAL A 263 -16.67 -0.96 8.11
C VAL A 263 -16.66 -0.34 9.50
N THR A 264 -15.62 0.43 9.77
CA THR A 264 -15.39 1.08 11.06
C THR A 264 -15.56 2.58 10.90
N PHE A 265 -16.27 3.22 11.84
CA PHE A 265 -16.46 4.66 11.84
C PHE A 265 -15.31 5.39 12.56
N PRO A 266 -14.91 6.56 12.05
CA PRO A 266 -13.86 7.36 12.65
C PRO A 266 -14.26 7.83 14.05
N ASP A 267 -13.27 7.91 14.94
CA ASP A 267 -13.40 8.57 16.24
C ASP A 267 -12.65 9.90 16.20
N PHE A 268 -13.37 10.97 16.48
CA PHE A 268 -12.89 12.34 16.39
C PHE A 268 -12.37 12.89 17.73
N SER A 269 -12.50 12.13 18.82
CA SER A 269 -12.04 12.54 20.16
C SER A 269 -10.54 12.81 20.23
N GLY A 270 -9.74 12.14 19.40
CA GLY A 270 -8.28 12.31 19.35
C GLY A 270 -7.79 13.54 18.59
N ILE A 271 -8.64 14.25 17.84
CA ILE A 271 -8.16 15.32 16.93
C ILE A 271 -7.55 16.50 17.68
N THR A 272 -8.13 16.88 18.82
CA THR A 272 -7.67 18.03 19.61
C THR A 272 -6.44 17.73 20.46
N THR A 273 -5.99 16.46 20.48
CA THR A 273 -4.77 16.08 21.19
C THR A 273 -3.54 16.52 20.40
N GLU A 274 -2.40 16.67 21.10
CA GLU A 274 -1.11 16.99 20.47
C GLU A 274 -0.78 15.99 19.34
N THR A 275 -0.99 14.70 19.61
CA THR A 275 -0.84 13.62 18.62
C THR A 275 -1.76 13.83 17.41
N GLY A 276 -3.05 14.11 17.64
CA GLY A 276 -4.01 14.34 16.57
C GLY A 276 -3.60 15.48 15.65
N ILE A 277 -3.26 16.64 16.20
CA ILE A 277 -2.85 17.82 15.44
C ILE A 277 -1.57 17.54 14.64
N LYS A 278 -0.57 16.93 15.28
CA LYS A 278 0.71 16.54 14.65
C LYS A 278 0.47 15.66 13.42
N TYR A 279 -0.30 14.58 13.57
CA TYR A 279 -0.52 13.64 12.47
C TYR A 279 -1.48 14.19 11.40
N THR A 280 -2.48 14.99 11.76
CA THR A 280 -3.34 15.66 10.77
C THR A 280 -2.51 16.52 9.82
N LEU A 281 -1.59 17.32 10.35
CA LEU A 281 -0.70 18.15 9.53
C LEU A 281 0.25 17.31 8.68
N LEU A 282 0.86 16.27 9.25
CA LEU A 282 1.74 15.35 8.51
C LEU A 282 1.01 14.67 7.35
N PHE A 283 -0.16 14.10 7.59
CA PHE A 283 -0.97 13.46 6.55
C PHE A 283 -1.37 14.45 5.47
N ALA A 284 -1.80 15.65 5.84
CA ALA A 284 -2.21 16.67 4.88
C ALA A 284 -1.05 17.07 3.95
N ILE A 285 0.11 17.41 4.53
CA ILE A 285 1.29 17.87 3.79
C ILE A 285 1.87 16.75 2.93
N ILE A 286 2.15 15.58 3.52
CA ILE A 286 2.83 14.48 2.83
C ILE A 286 1.90 13.82 1.80
N GLY A 287 0.60 13.71 2.10
CA GLY A 287 -0.38 13.23 1.12
C GLY A 287 -0.49 14.15 -0.09
N THR A 288 -0.45 15.47 0.11
CA THR A 288 -0.42 16.44 -1.01
C THR A 288 0.87 16.28 -1.83
N LEU A 289 2.02 16.11 -1.16
CA LEU A 289 3.32 15.88 -1.82
C LEU A 289 3.30 14.62 -2.69
N GLU A 290 2.90 13.48 -2.15
CA GLU A 290 2.84 12.21 -2.90
C GLU A 290 1.86 12.29 -4.08
N GLY A 291 0.71 12.94 -3.89
CA GLY A 291 -0.27 13.15 -4.95
C GLY A 291 0.33 13.87 -6.16
N ILE A 292 1.03 14.98 -5.94
CA ILE A 292 1.68 15.75 -7.01
C ILE A 292 2.85 14.98 -7.64
N LEU A 293 3.67 14.31 -6.84
CA LEU A 293 4.81 13.53 -7.35
C LEU A 293 4.35 12.40 -8.26
N ARG A 294 3.29 11.67 -7.88
CA ARG A 294 2.71 10.62 -8.71
C ARG A 294 2.21 11.19 -10.05
N GLN A 295 1.54 12.33 -10.04
CA GLN A 295 1.10 12.97 -11.29
C GLN A 295 2.28 13.42 -12.16
N ARG A 296 3.34 13.98 -11.57
CA ARG A 296 4.56 14.33 -12.33
C ARG A 296 5.22 13.11 -12.97
N LEU A 297 5.23 11.96 -12.31
CA LEU A 297 5.77 10.73 -12.89
C LEU A 297 4.92 10.23 -14.07
N LEU A 298 3.59 10.28 -13.95
CA LEU A 298 2.67 9.87 -15.01
C LEU A 298 2.75 10.80 -16.23
N MET A 299 2.81 12.12 -16.00
CA MET A 299 2.83 13.13 -17.07
C MET A 299 4.22 13.44 -17.60
N GLY A 300 5.29 13.18 -16.84
CA GLY A 300 6.69 13.32 -17.30
C GLY A 300 7.05 12.40 -18.46
N SER A 301 6.20 11.40 -18.74
CA SER A 301 6.29 10.54 -19.92
C SER A 301 5.57 11.11 -21.16
N THR A 302 4.91 12.27 -21.06
CA THR A 302 4.13 12.91 -22.14
C THR A 302 4.48 14.40 -22.30
N PRO A 303 5.10 14.84 -23.42
CA PRO A 303 5.40 16.26 -23.63
C PRO A 303 4.13 17.10 -23.88
N GLY A 304 3.96 18.22 -23.16
CA GLY A 304 3.02 19.30 -23.53
C GLY A 304 1.85 19.63 -22.58
N VAL A 305 1.70 18.97 -21.42
CA VAL A 305 0.51 19.14 -20.56
C VAL A 305 0.85 19.82 -19.22
N GLU A 306 1.27 21.08 -19.26
CA GLU A 306 1.63 21.85 -18.05
C GLU A 306 0.41 22.51 -17.35
N LYS A 307 -0.76 22.54 -18.00
CA LYS A 307 -1.97 23.24 -17.49
C LYS A 307 -2.90 22.37 -16.64
N GLN A 308 -2.76 21.04 -16.66
CA GLN A 308 -3.65 20.09 -15.98
C GLN A 308 -3.19 19.75 -14.55
N ILE A 309 -2.27 20.55 -14.01
CA ILE A 309 -1.65 20.41 -12.68
C ILE A 309 -2.62 20.81 -11.55
N TRP A 310 -3.67 21.59 -11.83
CA TRP A 310 -4.35 22.40 -10.80
C TRP A 310 -5.69 21.88 -10.28
N ILE A 311 -6.34 20.94 -10.98
CA ILE A 311 -7.73 20.56 -10.65
C ILE A 311 -7.79 19.20 -9.93
N GLU A 312 -6.74 18.37 -10.02
CA GLU A 312 -6.83 16.95 -9.66
C GLU A 312 -6.01 16.53 -8.44
N THR A 313 -5.39 17.51 -7.80
CA THR A 313 -4.64 17.35 -6.54
C THR A 313 -5.53 17.57 -5.30
N CYS A 314 -6.82 17.88 -5.50
CA CYS A 314 -7.82 18.00 -4.43
C CYS A 314 -8.60 16.69 -4.27
#